data_AF-A0A535SSB6-F1
#
_entry.id   AF-A0A535SSB6-F1
#
_cell.length_a   1.000
_cell.length_b   1.000
_cell.length_c   1.000
_cell.angle_alpha   90.00
_cell.angle_beta   90.00
_cell.angle_gamma   90.00
#
_symmetry.space_group_name_H-M   'P 1'
#
loop_
_entity.id
_entity.type
_entity.pdbx_description
1 polymer ?
#
loop_
_entity_poly.entity_id
_entity_poly.type
_entity_poly.pdbx_seq_one_letter_code
_entity_poly.pdbx_strand_id
1 'polypeptide(L)'
;MKALRLDGRSAAAGDIEGRVLVHDLGPDLRKGTVLGEKHLARLRESGEIHVVELEPGDLHEDEAGRRLAVALAGPGLEAKPPVQSQARVVAGHRGLVRVRGDVIDAINSLGY
;
A
#
# COMPACT_ATOMS: atom_id res chain seq x y z
N MET A 1 -5.03 11.28 6.12
CA MET A 1 -5.01 11.30 4.63
C MET A 1 -6.12 12.17 4.06
N LYS A 2 -5.92 12.72 2.86
CA LYS A 2 -6.90 13.57 2.16
C LYS A 2 -7.25 13.00 0.77
N ALA A 3 -8.55 12.80 0.52
CA ALA A 3 -9.04 12.41 -0.80
C ALA A 3 -9.17 13.63 -1.72
N LEU A 4 -8.72 13.49 -2.97
CA LEU A 4 -8.70 14.54 -3.97
C LEU A 4 -9.28 14.03 -5.28
N ARG A 5 -10.08 14.88 -5.93
CA ARG A 5 -10.62 14.68 -7.27
C ARG A 5 -9.92 15.63 -8.22
N LEU A 6 -9.33 15.09 -9.28
CA LEU A 6 -8.59 15.83 -10.30
C LEU A 6 -9.17 15.54 -11.69
N ASP A 7 -8.91 16.43 -12.65
CA ASP A 7 -9.08 16.12 -14.08
C ASP A 7 -7.72 15.69 -14.64
N GLY A 8 -7.61 14.42 -15.01
CA GLY A 8 -6.41 13.81 -15.55
C GLY A 8 -5.91 14.53 -16.80
N ARG A 9 -6.82 15.04 -17.65
CA ARG A 9 -6.48 15.74 -18.90
C ARG A 9 -5.67 17.01 -18.67
N SER A 10 -5.83 17.66 -17.52
CA SER A 10 -5.11 18.89 -17.14
C SER A 10 -4.07 18.68 -16.04
N ALA A 11 -3.85 17.46 -15.55
CA ALA A 11 -2.95 17.19 -14.44
C ALA A 11 -1.48 17.53 -14.77
N ALA A 12 -0.81 18.16 -13.81
CA ALA A 12 0.64 18.39 -13.79
C ALA A 12 1.34 17.47 -12.79
N ALA A 13 2.67 17.38 -12.86
CA ALA A 13 3.46 16.50 -11.98
C ALA A 13 3.21 16.78 -10.48
N GLY A 14 3.19 18.06 -10.10
CA GLY A 14 2.93 18.47 -8.72
C GLY A 14 1.51 18.15 -8.21
N ASP A 15 0.56 17.91 -9.12
CA ASP A 15 -0.80 17.50 -8.74
C ASP A 15 -0.90 16.02 -8.37
N ILE A 16 0.12 15.20 -8.66
CA ILE A 16 0.03 13.74 -8.51
C ILE A 16 1.20 13.14 -7.74
N GLU A 17 2.32 13.85 -7.64
CA GLU A 17 3.56 13.30 -7.08
C GLU A 17 3.35 12.82 -5.64
N GLY A 18 3.69 11.55 -5.40
CA GLY A 18 3.53 10.90 -4.10
C GLY A 18 2.10 10.56 -3.70
N ARG A 19 1.09 10.94 -4.50
CA ARG A 19 -0.32 10.62 -4.23
C ARG A 19 -0.66 9.20 -4.67
N VAL A 20 -1.62 8.57 -4.00
CA VAL A 20 -1.98 7.17 -4.20
C VAL A 20 -3.26 7.08 -5.04
N LEU A 21 -3.24 6.29 -6.11
CA LEU A 21 -4.40 6.11 -6.98
C LEU A 21 -5.52 5.28 -6.30
N VAL A 22 -6.76 5.76 -6.37
CA VAL A 22 -7.90 5.14 -5.66
C VAL A 22 -8.54 3.97 -6.39
N HIS A 23 -8.48 3.95 -7.72
CA HIS A 23 -9.08 2.90 -8.56
C HIS A 23 -8.18 2.57 -9.76
N ASP A 24 -8.38 1.41 -10.37
CA ASP A 24 -7.65 1.05 -11.59
C ASP A 24 -7.94 2.06 -12.72
N LEU A 25 -6.92 2.40 -13.49
CA LEU A 25 -7.00 3.21 -14.70
C LEU A 25 -6.53 2.37 -15.88
N GLY A 26 -7.45 1.53 -16.36
CA GLY A 26 -7.20 0.49 -17.36
C GLY A 26 -6.23 -0.61 -16.88
N PRO A 27 -5.56 -1.33 -17.79
CA PRO A 27 -4.89 -2.58 -17.45
C PRO A 27 -3.52 -2.40 -16.78
N ASP A 28 -2.89 -1.26 -17.01
CA ASP A 28 -1.48 -0.98 -16.74
C ASP A 28 -1.25 -0.14 -15.47
N LEU A 29 -2.24 0.64 -15.07
CA LEU A 29 -2.16 1.49 -13.88
C LEU A 29 -3.17 1.01 -12.82
N ARG A 30 -2.65 0.38 -11.77
CA ARG A 30 -3.47 -0.28 -10.74
C ARG A 30 -3.76 0.65 -9.55
N LYS A 31 -4.90 0.44 -8.90
CA LYS A 31 -5.23 0.99 -7.59
C LYS A 31 -4.07 0.76 -6.61
N GLY A 32 -3.80 1.75 -5.75
CA GLY A 32 -2.70 1.69 -4.79
C GLY A 32 -1.35 2.11 -5.37
N THR A 33 -1.26 2.42 -6.67
CA THR A 33 -0.02 2.93 -7.24
C THR A 33 0.29 4.31 -6.66
N VAL A 34 1.50 4.46 -6.10
CA VAL A 34 2.07 5.77 -5.77
C VAL A 34 2.46 6.47 -7.07
N LEU A 35 1.78 7.57 -7.35
CA LEU A 35 1.91 8.33 -8.58
C LEU A 35 3.16 9.20 -8.58
N GLY A 36 3.58 9.54 -9.80
CA GLY A 36 4.80 10.25 -10.11
C GLY A 36 4.81 10.59 -11.60
N GLU A 37 5.79 11.37 -12.05
CA GLU A 37 5.78 11.98 -13.39
C GLU A 37 5.57 10.96 -14.53
N LYS A 38 6.15 9.77 -14.41
CA LYS A 38 6.02 8.67 -15.40
C LYS A 38 4.57 8.24 -15.68
N HIS A 39 3.64 8.52 -14.77
CA HIS A 39 2.24 8.14 -14.91
C HIS A 39 1.39 9.21 -15.60
N LEU A 40 1.90 10.44 -15.79
CA LEU A 40 1.13 11.58 -16.32
C LEU A 40 0.48 11.30 -17.68
N ALA A 41 1.22 10.67 -18.60
CA ALA A 41 0.73 10.36 -19.93
C ALA A 41 -0.55 9.52 -19.85
N ARG A 42 -0.53 8.47 -19.01
CA ARG A 42 -1.67 7.58 -18.81
C ARG A 42 -2.84 8.27 -18.10
N LEU A 43 -2.56 9.11 -17.11
CA LEU A 43 -3.60 9.87 -16.41
C LEU A 43 -4.32 10.85 -17.35
N ARG A 44 -3.62 11.45 -18.31
CA ARG A 44 -4.19 12.39 -19.29
C ARG A 44 -5.16 11.76 -20.28
N GLU A 45 -5.10 10.44 -20.44
CA GLU A 45 -6.09 9.68 -21.21
C GLU A 45 -7.40 9.51 -20.44
N SER A 46 -7.41 9.80 -19.13
CA SER A 46 -8.58 9.73 -18.26
C SER A 46 -9.13 11.13 -17.98
N GLY A 47 -10.45 11.23 -17.89
CA GLY A 47 -11.13 12.47 -17.48
C GLY A 47 -11.00 12.66 -15.96
N GLU A 48 -12.02 12.30 -15.21
CA GLU A 48 -11.96 12.38 -13.74
C GLU A 48 -11.07 11.27 -13.16
N ILE A 49 -10.17 11.65 -12.25
CA ILE A 49 -9.33 10.72 -11.47
C ILE A 49 -9.42 11.03 -9.98
N HIS A 50 -9.39 9.98 -9.15
CA HIS A 50 -9.38 10.11 -7.69
C HIS A 50 -8.05 9.64 -7.12
N VAL A 51 -7.46 10.48 -6.28
CA VAL A 51 -6.18 10.21 -5.62
C VAL A 51 -6.25 10.53 -4.14
N VAL A 52 -5.36 9.92 -3.36
CA VAL A 52 -5.19 10.19 -1.94
C VAL A 52 -3.83 10.85 -1.71
N GLU A 53 -3.85 11.99 -1.03
CA GLU A 53 -2.67 12.63 -0.48
C GLU A 53 -2.45 12.11 0.95
N LEU A 54 -1.27 11.52 1.18
CA LEU A 54 -0.86 11.07 2.50
C LEU A 54 -0.44 12.29 3.33
N GLU A 55 -1.00 12.41 4.52
CA GLU A 55 -0.68 13.43 5.51
C GLU A 55 0.43 12.93 6.45
N PRO A 56 1.09 13.82 7.19
CA PRO A 56 2.07 13.41 8.20
C PRO A 56 1.47 12.40 9.19
N GLY A 57 2.10 11.23 9.28
CA GLY A 57 1.64 10.13 10.13
C GLY A 57 0.90 9.03 9.36
N ASP A 58 0.43 9.30 8.14
CA ASP A 58 -0.11 8.25 7.28
C ASP A 58 0.99 7.36 6.73
N LEU A 59 0.63 6.10 6.46
CA LEU A 59 1.50 5.12 5.82
C LEU A 59 0.75 4.46 4.67
N HIS A 60 1.47 4.27 3.56
CA HIS A 60 0.96 3.43 2.47
C HIS A 60 0.75 1.99 2.95
N GLU A 61 -0.31 1.33 2.47
CA GLU A 61 -0.69 -0.04 2.89
C GLU A 61 0.48 -1.03 2.75
N ASP A 62 1.18 -1.03 1.61
CA ASP A 62 2.33 -1.91 1.40
C ASP A 62 3.45 -1.67 2.43
N GLU A 63 3.73 -0.41 2.75
CA GLU A 63 4.76 -0.08 3.73
C GLU A 63 4.32 -0.49 5.14
N ALA A 64 3.05 -0.31 5.48
CA ALA A 64 2.47 -0.77 6.75
C ALA A 64 2.54 -2.31 6.86
N GLY A 65 2.09 -3.03 5.83
CA GLY A 65 2.13 -4.49 5.78
C GLY A 65 3.56 -5.04 5.86
N ARG A 66 4.50 -4.40 5.17
CA ARG A 66 5.93 -4.76 5.23
C ARG A 66 6.47 -4.59 6.66
N ARG A 67 6.18 -3.47 7.32
CA ARG A 67 6.62 -3.22 8.70
C ARG A 67 6.08 -4.28 9.67
N LEU A 68 4.80 -4.61 9.56
CA LEU A 68 4.18 -5.65 10.37
C LEU A 68 4.82 -7.02 10.12
N ALA A 69 5.01 -7.42 8.86
CA ALA A 69 5.64 -8.70 8.54
C ALA A 69 7.08 -8.80 9.05
N VAL A 70 7.86 -7.71 8.95
CA VAL A 70 9.23 -7.66 9.50
C VAL A 70 9.21 -7.77 11.02
N ALA A 71 8.30 -7.08 11.70
CA ALA A 71 8.18 -7.15 13.16
C ALA A 71 7.77 -8.55 13.66
N LEU A 72 6.97 -9.28 12.87
CA LEU A 72 6.52 -10.63 13.17
C LEU A 72 7.54 -11.71 12.75
N ALA A 73 8.48 -11.40 11.85
CA ALA A 73 9.51 -12.33 11.40
C ALA A 73 10.58 -12.54 12.48
N GLY A 74 10.45 -13.64 13.22
CA GLY A 74 11.45 -14.13 14.18
C GLY A 74 12.49 -15.06 13.55
N PRO A 75 13.34 -15.70 14.37
CA PRO A 75 14.33 -16.66 13.91
C PRO A 75 13.71 -17.76 13.04
N GLY A 76 14.32 -18.04 11.88
CA GLY A 76 13.83 -19.05 10.93
C GLY A 76 12.61 -18.62 10.10
N LEU A 77 12.14 -17.37 10.24
CA LEU A 77 11.06 -16.79 9.45
C LEU A 77 11.57 -15.66 8.54
N GLU A 78 10.97 -15.53 7.37
CA GLU A 78 11.29 -14.49 6.39
C GLU A 78 10.02 -13.70 6.03
N ALA A 79 10.08 -12.37 6.13
CA ALA A 79 9.05 -11.49 5.63
C ALA A 79 9.15 -11.36 4.10
N LYS A 80 8.05 -11.61 3.40
CA LYS A 80 7.93 -11.39 1.95
C LYS A 80 7.25 -10.04 1.68
N PRO A 81 7.55 -9.41 0.52
CA PRO A 81 6.85 -8.21 0.10
C PRO A 81 5.32 -8.39 0.11
N PRO A 82 4.56 -7.32 0.40
CA PRO A 82 3.11 -7.32 0.29
C PRO A 82 2.64 -7.69 -1.12
N VAL A 83 1.56 -8.47 -1.20
CA VAL A 83 0.88 -8.85 -2.44
C VAL A 83 -0.61 -8.93 -2.15
N GLN A 84 -1.46 -8.24 -2.91
CA GLN A 84 -2.92 -8.32 -2.78
C GLN A 84 -3.43 -8.10 -1.34
N SER A 85 -3.06 -6.98 -0.71
CA SER A 85 -3.48 -6.62 0.64
C SER A 85 -3.05 -7.58 1.76
N GLN A 86 -2.02 -8.38 1.53
CA GLN A 86 -1.41 -9.22 2.56
C GLN A 86 0.12 -9.15 2.49
N ALA A 87 0.77 -9.14 3.65
CA ALA A 87 2.19 -9.43 3.78
C ALA A 87 2.36 -10.84 4.34
N ARG A 88 3.29 -11.61 3.79
CA ARG A 88 3.49 -13.01 4.18
C ARG A 88 4.75 -13.15 5.03
N VAL A 89 4.68 -13.98 6.05
CA VAL A 89 5.85 -14.45 6.81
C VAL A 89 5.98 -15.95 6.56
N VAL A 90 7.10 -16.38 6.00
CA VAL A 90 7.31 -17.78 5.57
C VAL A 90 8.43 -18.43 6.37
N ALA A 91 8.31 -19.73 6.63
CA ALA A 91 9.36 -20.48 7.30
C ALA A 91 10.51 -20.83 6.33
N GLY A 92 11.75 -20.61 6.76
CA GLY A 92 12.95 -20.96 6.01
C GLY A 92 13.32 -22.45 6.08
N HIS A 93 12.72 -23.20 7.00
CA HIS A 93 12.95 -24.63 7.18
C HIS A 93 11.71 -25.34 7.73
N ARG A 94 11.70 -26.68 7.66
CA ARG A 94 10.64 -27.50 8.27
C ARG A 94 10.68 -27.38 9.79
N GLY A 95 9.52 -27.42 10.43
CA GLY A 95 9.40 -27.33 11.88
C GLY A 95 7.97 -26.98 12.32
N LEU A 96 7.83 -26.63 13.59
CA LEU A 96 6.59 -26.12 14.18
C LEU A 96 6.69 -24.61 14.38
N VAL A 97 5.65 -23.89 14.00
CA VAL A 97 5.51 -22.45 14.28
C VAL A 97 4.70 -22.25 15.55
N ARG A 98 5.17 -21.39 16.45
CA ARG A 98 4.41 -20.95 17.62
C ARG A 98 4.03 -19.49 17.43
N VAL A 99 2.73 -19.24 17.34
CA VAL A 99 2.17 -17.89 17.19
C VAL A 99 1.72 -17.38 18.57
N ARG A 100 2.03 -16.13 18.88
CA ARG A 100 1.55 -15.43 20.08
C ARG A 100 0.17 -14.82 19.79
N GLY A 101 -0.89 -15.61 20.01
CA GLY A 101 -2.26 -15.21 19.67
C GLY A 101 -2.72 -13.96 20.42
N ASP A 102 -2.36 -13.85 21.69
CA ASP A 102 -2.60 -12.67 22.55
C ASP A 102 -2.08 -11.36 21.95
N VAL A 103 -0.90 -11.39 21.32
CA VAL A 103 -0.33 -10.23 20.62
C VAL A 103 -1.12 -9.89 19.36
N ILE A 104 -1.56 -10.89 18.61
CA ILE A 104 -2.38 -10.68 17.40
C ILE A 104 -3.73 -10.07 17.78
N ASP A 105 -4.36 -10.59 18.82
CA ASP A 105 -5.64 -10.08 19.32
C ASP A 105 -5.51 -8.63 19.81
N ALA A 106 -4.42 -8.31 20.54
CA ALA A 106 -4.13 -6.94 20.96
C ALA A 106 -3.99 -5.98 19.77
N ILE A 107 -3.27 -6.38 18.71
CA ILE A 107 -3.15 -5.58 17.48
C ILE A 107 -4.52 -5.38 16.82
N ASN A 108 -5.32 -6.44 16.68
CA ASN A 108 -6.64 -6.36 16.05
C ASN A 108 -7.62 -5.49 16.86
N SER A 109 -7.42 -5.37 18.18
CA SER A 109 -8.25 -4.52 19.05
C SER A 109 -7.96 -3.03 18.96
N LEU A 110 -6.91 -2.60 18.22
CA LEU A 110 -6.58 -1.18 18.05
C LEU A 110 -7.64 -0.39 17.25
N GLY A 111 -8.54 -1.07 16.54
CA GLY A 111 -9.60 -0.45 15.75
C GLY A 111 -9.12 0.13 14.41
N TYR A 112 -10.03 0.82 13.73
CA TYR A 112 -9.82 1.53 12.46
C TYR A 112 -10.18 3.01 12.59
#